data_AF-A0A819RSI5-F1
#
_entry.id   AF-A0A819RSI5-F1
#
_cell.length_a   1.000
_cell.length_b   1.000
_cell.length_c   1.000
_cell.angle_alpha   90.00
_cell.angle_beta   90.00
_cell.angle_gamma   90.00
#
_symmetry.space_group_name_H-M   'P 1'
#
loop_
_entity.id
_entity.type
_entity.pdbx_description
1 polymer ?
#
loop_
_entity_poly.entity_id
_entity_poly.type
_entity_poly.pdbx_seq_one_letter_code
_entity_poly.pdbx_strand_id
1 'polypeptide(L)'
;MDKNKTNPQNLTTQVVQAADCIFERLRSEISRIGSGGRSNSHIFFIFGASGDLAKKKIYPALWWLYRDGFLPEHIRIIGYARSQLTIEKIFENAKKFMKIQDDEHEIFEKFVSINSYINGSYDNKEDFEKLNNEANKLSKQESAHRLFYLALPPSVYESVTELISLHCRPKSPGWLRLIVEKPFGKDLESSNKLSTHLSKFFTEEEIYRIDHYLGKEMVQNIIVLRFANQILSRVWNRDSIAAVIIIFKEDIGTQGRGGYFDEFGIIRDVIQNHLMQILSIVAMEKPNSTKGEDIRDEKVKVLRSVLP
;
A
#
# COMPACT_ATOMS: atom_id res chain seq x y z
N MET A 1 -15.60 20.18 -33.90
CA MET A 1 -14.21 20.58 -33.58
C MET A 1 -14.05 20.46 -32.07
N ASP A 2 -13.11 19.61 -31.69
CA ASP A 2 -13.13 18.75 -30.51
C ASP A 2 -13.04 19.44 -29.15
N LYS A 3 -13.90 18.97 -28.23
CA LYS A 3 -13.77 19.15 -26.79
C LYS A 3 -12.97 17.97 -26.24
N ASN A 4 -11.66 18.15 -26.06
CA ASN A 4 -10.83 17.22 -25.29
C ASN A 4 -11.21 17.32 -23.80
N LYS A 5 -12.15 16.47 -23.38
CA LYS A 5 -12.40 16.13 -21.98
C LYS A 5 -11.20 15.35 -21.45
N THR A 6 -10.44 15.95 -20.55
CA THR A 6 -9.45 15.23 -19.72
C THR A 6 -10.20 14.21 -18.85
N ASN A 7 -9.89 12.94 -19.11
CA ASN A 7 -10.56 11.77 -18.57
C ASN A 7 -10.05 11.48 -17.14
N PRO A 8 -10.90 11.23 -16.13
CA PRO A 8 -10.48 10.93 -14.74
C PRO A 8 -9.83 9.54 -14.55
N GLN A 9 -9.12 9.03 -15.57
CA GLN A 9 -8.55 7.68 -15.62
C GLN A 9 -7.22 7.49 -14.85
N ASN A 10 -6.53 8.55 -14.41
CA ASN A 10 -5.14 8.44 -13.93
C ASN A 10 -4.92 8.23 -12.42
N LEU A 11 -5.93 8.32 -11.56
CA LEU A 11 -5.77 8.16 -10.10
C LEU A 11 -5.91 6.71 -9.62
N THR A 12 -6.36 5.82 -10.50
CA THR A 12 -6.70 4.43 -10.16
C THR A 12 -5.54 3.48 -10.45
N THR A 13 -4.73 3.79 -11.46
CA THR A 13 -3.44 3.15 -11.76
C THR A 13 -2.43 3.25 -10.61
N GLN A 14 -2.58 4.22 -9.69
CA GLN A 14 -1.53 4.58 -8.72
C GLN A 14 -1.55 3.73 -7.45
N VAL A 15 -2.72 3.23 -7.03
CA VAL A 15 -2.82 2.23 -5.95
C VAL A 15 -2.44 0.86 -6.48
N VAL A 16 -2.77 0.57 -7.75
CA VAL A 16 -2.28 -0.62 -8.46
C VAL A 16 -0.76 -0.61 -8.50
N GLN A 17 -0.11 0.50 -8.84
CA GLN A 17 1.35 0.54 -8.94
C GLN A 17 2.11 0.54 -7.59
N ALA A 18 1.54 1.12 -6.52
CA ALA A 18 2.09 0.97 -5.18
C ALA A 18 1.95 -0.48 -4.69
N ALA A 19 0.81 -1.11 -5.02
CA ALA A 19 0.63 -2.54 -4.87
C ALA A 19 1.61 -3.29 -5.78
N ASP A 20 1.87 -2.88 -7.03
CA ASP A 20 2.78 -3.53 -7.98
C ASP A 20 4.22 -3.52 -7.47
N CYS A 21 4.68 -2.47 -6.78
CA CYS A 21 6.01 -2.48 -6.15
C CYS A 21 6.10 -3.50 -5.00
N ILE A 22 5.05 -3.59 -4.16
CA ILE A 22 4.93 -4.61 -3.11
C ILE A 22 4.77 -6.01 -3.73
N PHE A 23 4.02 -6.12 -4.82
CA PHE A 23 3.70 -7.34 -5.52
C PHE A 23 4.83 -7.83 -6.41
N GLU A 24 5.67 -6.96 -6.97
CA GLU A 24 6.92 -7.31 -7.68
C GLU A 24 7.98 -7.75 -6.67
N ARG A 25 8.03 -7.16 -5.47
CA ARG A 25 8.87 -7.67 -4.38
C ARG A 25 8.36 -9.04 -3.89
N LEU A 26 7.05 -9.19 -3.71
CA LEU A 26 6.41 -10.50 -3.49
C LEU A 26 6.73 -11.46 -4.64
N ARG A 27 6.69 -11.02 -5.90
CA ARG A 27 6.97 -11.83 -7.11
C ARG A 27 8.42 -12.29 -7.13
N SER A 28 9.37 -11.41 -6.77
CA SER A 28 10.80 -11.73 -6.68
C SER A 28 11.10 -12.73 -5.57
N GLU A 29 10.34 -12.70 -4.47
CA GLU A 29 10.44 -13.66 -3.38
C GLU A 29 9.73 -14.98 -3.73
N ILE A 30 8.55 -14.90 -4.35
CA ILE A 30 7.79 -16.04 -4.89
C ILE A 30 8.64 -16.77 -5.95
N SER A 31 9.35 -16.04 -6.83
CA SER A 31 10.23 -16.63 -7.85
C SER A 31 11.54 -17.17 -7.26
N ARG A 32 12.08 -16.57 -6.19
CA ARG A 32 13.24 -17.12 -5.45
C ARG A 32 12.90 -18.37 -4.65
N ILE A 33 11.66 -18.54 -4.22
CA ILE A 33 11.13 -19.74 -3.56
C ILE A 33 10.70 -20.80 -4.61
N GLY A 34 10.53 -20.39 -5.87
CA GLY A 34 10.07 -21.20 -7.01
C GLY A 34 11.02 -22.30 -7.51
N SER A 35 12.13 -22.56 -6.83
CA SER A 35 12.98 -23.74 -7.09
C SER A 35 13.08 -24.61 -5.83
N GLY A 36 11.97 -25.26 -5.48
CA GLY A 36 11.98 -26.43 -4.59
C GLY A 36 11.24 -26.29 -3.25
N GLY A 37 9.94 -26.01 -3.23
CA GLY A 37 9.12 -26.07 -2.01
C GLY A 37 7.63 -26.06 -2.28
N ARG A 38 6.82 -26.70 -1.42
CA ARG A 38 5.34 -26.70 -1.46
C ARG A 38 4.81 -25.28 -1.73
N SER A 39 3.81 -25.15 -2.62
CA SER A 39 3.13 -23.87 -2.86
C SER A 39 2.51 -23.36 -1.56
N ASN A 40 3.10 -22.32 -0.97
CA ASN A 40 2.63 -21.75 0.29
C ASN A 40 1.38 -20.91 0.05
N SER A 41 0.34 -21.12 0.87
CA SER A 41 -0.88 -20.31 0.80
C SER A 41 -0.61 -18.86 1.25
N HIS A 42 -1.33 -17.92 0.65
CA HIS A 42 -1.25 -16.49 0.98
C HIS A 42 -2.61 -16.00 1.47
N ILE A 43 -2.62 -15.13 2.46
CA ILE A 43 -3.83 -14.47 2.96
C ILE A 43 -3.63 -12.96 2.95
N PHE A 44 -4.51 -12.26 2.26
CA PHE A 44 -4.56 -10.80 2.22
C PHE A 44 -5.72 -10.30 3.08
N PHE A 45 -5.41 -9.67 4.20
CA PHE A 45 -6.39 -9.09 5.10
C PHE A 45 -6.64 -7.62 4.75
N ILE A 46 -7.91 -7.22 4.67
CA ILE A 46 -8.32 -5.83 4.48
C ILE A 46 -9.01 -5.36 5.75
N PHE A 47 -8.26 -4.72 6.65
CA PHE A 47 -8.83 -4.09 7.83
C PHE A 47 -9.51 -2.79 7.44
N GLY A 48 -10.75 -2.59 7.87
CA GLY A 48 -11.59 -1.49 7.37
C GLY A 48 -12.23 -1.80 6.03
N ALA A 49 -12.50 -3.08 5.74
CA ALA A 49 -13.08 -3.55 4.47
C ALA A 49 -14.43 -2.90 4.10
N SER A 50 -15.20 -2.39 5.08
CA SER A 50 -16.44 -1.64 4.83
C SER A 50 -16.21 -0.17 4.46
N GLY A 51 -14.98 0.31 4.55
CA GLY A 51 -14.60 1.70 4.34
C GLY A 51 -14.49 2.12 2.86
N ASP A 52 -14.45 3.43 2.66
CA ASP A 52 -14.44 4.02 1.33
C ASP A 52 -13.14 3.75 0.56
N LEU A 53 -11.98 3.69 1.24
CA LEU A 53 -10.70 3.33 0.63
C LEU A 53 -10.72 1.89 0.11
N ALA A 54 -11.21 0.95 0.91
CA ALA A 54 -11.31 -0.46 0.53
C ALA A 54 -12.18 -0.63 -0.72
N LYS A 55 -13.39 -0.07 -0.69
CA LYS A 55 -14.38 -0.11 -1.78
C LYS A 55 -13.91 0.55 -3.08
N LYS A 56 -13.27 1.72 -2.99
CA LYS A 56 -12.92 2.53 -4.17
C LYS A 56 -11.55 2.19 -4.75
N LYS A 57 -10.64 1.60 -3.96
CA LYS A 57 -9.24 1.41 -4.35
C LYS A 57 -8.71 0.00 -4.10
N ILE A 58 -8.84 -0.55 -2.89
CA ILE A 58 -8.18 -1.82 -2.54
C ILE A 58 -8.83 -3.01 -3.26
N TYR A 59 -10.15 -3.19 -3.16
CA TYR A 59 -10.84 -4.27 -3.86
C TYR A 59 -10.70 -4.17 -5.38
N PRO A 60 -10.84 -2.98 -6.02
CA PRO A 60 -10.54 -2.81 -7.43
C PRO A 60 -9.10 -3.17 -7.82
N ALA A 61 -8.11 -2.76 -7.03
CA ALA A 61 -6.71 -3.11 -7.29
C ALA A 61 -6.47 -4.61 -7.22
N LEU A 62 -6.99 -5.29 -6.19
CA LEU A 62 -6.90 -6.74 -6.06
C LEU A 62 -7.64 -7.47 -7.19
N TRP A 63 -8.77 -6.94 -7.65
CA TRP A 63 -9.47 -7.47 -8.82
C TRP A 63 -8.60 -7.43 -10.06
N TRP A 64 -8.00 -6.28 -10.40
CA TRP A 64 -7.15 -6.17 -11.59
C TRP A 64 -5.93 -7.08 -11.49
N LEU A 65 -5.29 -7.16 -10.32
CA LEU A 65 -4.18 -8.09 -10.08
C LEU A 65 -4.60 -9.55 -10.24
N TYR A 66 -5.81 -9.92 -9.78
CA TYR A 66 -6.33 -11.27 -9.94
C TYR A 66 -6.61 -11.59 -11.41
N ARG A 67 -7.33 -10.70 -12.10
CA ARG A 67 -7.68 -10.82 -13.52
C ARG A 67 -6.43 -10.97 -14.38
N ASP A 68 -5.39 -10.18 -14.10
CA ASP A 68 -4.16 -10.14 -14.88
C ASP A 68 -3.16 -11.24 -14.46
N GLY A 69 -3.53 -12.12 -13.51
CA GLY A 69 -2.73 -13.28 -13.10
C GLY A 69 -1.50 -12.94 -12.25
N PHE A 70 -1.47 -11.77 -11.59
CA PHE A 70 -0.36 -11.35 -10.73
C PHE A 70 -0.49 -11.84 -9.28
N LEU A 71 -1.66 -12.32 -8.87
CA LEU A 71 -1.83 -12.89 -7.52
C LEU A 71 -1.37 -14.36 -7.46
N PRO A 72 -0.85 -14.82 -6.31
CA PRO A 72 -0.53 -16.22 -6.09
C PRO A 72 -1.75 -17.13 -6.30
N GLU A 73 -1.53 -18.32 -6.86
CA GLU A 73 -2.60 -19.28 -7.15
C GLU A 73 -3.41 -19.69 -5.90
N HIS A 74 -2.76 -19.77 -4.73
CA HIS A 74 -3.39 -20.15 -3.46
C HIS A 74 -3.58 -18.97 -2.51
N ILE A 75 -4.17 -17.88 -3.03
CA ILE A 75 -4.51 -16.70 -2.24
C ILE A 75 -5.95 -16.73 -1.69
N ARG A 76 -6.12 -16.26 -0.45
CA ARG A 76 -7.42 -15.91 0.14
C ARG A 76 -7.44 -14.43 0.50
N ILE A 77 -8.56 -13.77 0.28
CA ILE A 77 -8.75 -12.37 0.65
C ILE A 77 -9.79 -12.31 1.77
N ILE A 78 -9.45 -11.69 2.90
CA ILE A 78 -10.31 -11.63 4.08
C ILE A 78 -10.55 -10.16 4.43
N GLY A 79 -11.78 -9.70 4.22
CA GLY A 79 -12.21 -8.40 4.72
C GLY A 79 -12.54 -8.46 6.21
N TYR A 80 -12.11 -7.46 6.97
CA TYR A 80 -12.36 -7.34 8.40
C TYR A 80 -12.85 -5.94 8.78
N ALA A 81 -14.02 -5.83 9.42
CA ALA A 81 -14.51 -4.58 10.00
C ALA A 81 -15.61 -4.79 11.05
N ARG A 82 -15.94 -3.72 11.79
CA ARG A 82 -17.02 -3.72 12.80
C ARG A 82 -18.42 -3.93 12.22
N SER A 83 -18.64 -3.55 10.96
CA SER A 83 -19.95 -3.59 10.33
C SER A 83 -20.39 -5.04 10.06
N GLN A 84 -21.65 -5.37 10.33
CA GLN A 84 -22.22 -6.65 9.91
C GLN A 84 -22.59 -6.56 8.42
N LEU A 85 -21.72 -7.08 7.54
CA LEU A 85 -21.92 -7.10 6.09
C LEU A 85 -21.72 -8.52 5.55
N THR A 86 -22.33 -8.78 4.40
CA THR A 86 -22.05 -10.00 3.63
C THR A 86 -21.07 -9.69 2.51
N ILE A 87 -20.44 -10.73 1.95
CA ILE A 87 -19.46 -10.54 0.88
C ILE A 87 -20.12 -10.01 -0.40
N GLU A 88 -21.36 -10.43 -0.66
CA GLU A 88 -22.18 -9.95 -1.78
C GLU A 88 -22.39 -8.44 -1.67
N LYS A 89 -22.68 -7.94 -0.45
CA LYS A 89 -22.88 -6.50 -0.25
C LYS A 89 -21.59 -5.69 -0.41
N ILE A 90 -20.44 -6.26 -0.05
CA ILE A 90 -19.14 -5.64 -0.31
C ILE A 90 -18.92 -5.49 -1.82
N PHE A 91 -19.12 -6.57 -2.56
CA PHE A 91 -18.92 -6.56 -4.01
C PHE A 91 -19.95 -5.72 -4.75
N GLU A 92 -21.22 -5.71 -4.35
CA GLU A 92 -22.24 -4.81 -4.89
C GLU A 92 -21.77 -3.34 -4.85
N ASN A 93 -21.14 -2.94 -3.74
CA ASN A 93 -20.66 -1.58 -3.54
C ASN A 93 -19.34 -1.28 -4.28
N ALA A 94 -18.49 -2.29 -4.47
CA ALA A 94 -17.17 -2.16 -5.08
C ALA A 94 -17.17 -2.37 -6.60
N LYS A 95 -18.13 -3.13 -7.14
CA LYS A 95 -18.22 -3.55 -8.57
C LYS A 95 -18.13 -2.37 -9.53
N LYS A 96 -18.77 -1.25 -9.19
CA LYS A 96 -18.74 -0.03 -10.01
C LYS A 96 -17.36 0.61 -10.18
N PHE A 97 -16.41 0.31 -9.30
CA PHE A 97 -15.03 0.81 -9.38
C PHE A 97 -14.07 -0.19 -10.06
N MET A 98 -14.50 -1.44 -10.23
CA MET A 98 -13.69 -2.52 -10.81
C MET A 98 -13.63 -2.50 -12.34
N LYS A 99 -14.60 -1.82 -13.00
CA LYS A 99 -14.68 -1.73 -14.47
C LYS A 99 -14.60 -3.10 -15.16
N ILE A 100 -15.41 -4.04 -14.67
CA ILE A 100 -15.48 -5.40 -15.19
C ILE A 100 -16.05 -5.38 -16.61
N GLN A 101 -15.41 -6.09 -17.52
CA GLN A 101 -15.87 -6.26 -18.90
C GLN A 101 -16.83 -7.45 -19.02
N ASP A 102 -17.61 -7.49 -20.11
CA ASP A 102 -18.66 -8.50 -20.27
C ASP A 102 -18.09 -9.93 -20.35
N ASP A 103 -16.91 -10.11 -20.92
CA ASP A 103 -16.18 -11.39 -21.02
C ASP A 103 -15.44 -11.79 -19.73
N GLU A 104 -15.37 -10.91 -18.72
CA GLU A 104 -14.65 -11.15 -17.47
C GLU A 104 -15.54 -11.77 -16.36
N HIS A 105 -16.82 -12.05 -16.63
CA HIS A 105 -17.78 -12.49 -15.60
C HIS A 105 -17.38 -13.78 -14.86
N GLU A 106 -16.92 -14.81 -15.58
CA GLU A 106 -16.51 -16.07 -14.95
C GLU A 106 -15.27 -15.90 -14.05
N ILE A 107 -14.32 -15.06 -14.49
CA ILE A 107 -13.11 -14.74 -13.71
C ILE A 107 -13.51 -13.94 -12.47
N PHE A 108 -14.48 -13.04 -12.60
CA PHE A 108 -15.00 -12.25 -11.49
C PHE A 108 -15.71 -13.12 -10.45
N GLU A 109 -16.52 -14.09 -10.85
CA GLU A 109 -17.16 -15.02 -9.91
C GLU A 109 -16.11 -15.85 -9.13
N LYS A 110 -15.05 -16.30 -9.82
CA LYS A 110 -13.92 -16.96 -9.16
C LYS A 110 -13.22 -16.02 -8.17
N PHE A 111 -13.01 -14.76 -8.53
CA PHE A 111 -12.47 -13.75 -7.63
C PHE A 111 -13.35 -13.56 -6.39
N VAL A 112 -14.66 -13.43 -6.55
CA VAL A 112 -15.59 -13.33 -5.41
C VAL A 112 -15.50 -14.56 -4.51
N SER A 113 -15.37 -15.77 -5.09
CA SER A 113 -15.31 -17.03 -4.33
C SER A 113 -14.09 -17.16 -3.41
N ILE A 114 -12.95 -16.53 -3.74
CA ILE A 114 -11.74 -16.56 -2.89
C ILE A 114 -11.77 -15.52 -1.77
N ASN A 115 -12.75 -14.60 -1.81
CA ASN A 115 -12.94 -13.58 -0.80
C ASN A 115 -13.84 -14.09 0.34
N SER A 116 -13.61 -13.57 1.54
CA SER A 116 -14.41 -13.86 2.72
C SER A 116 -14.48 -12.61 3.59
N TYR A 117 -15.49 -12.52 4.46
CA TYR A 117 -15.67 -11.37 5.35
C TYR A 117 -15.90 -11.83 6.77
N ILE A 118 -15.20 -11.20 7.71
CA ILE A 118 -15.31 -11.47 9.14
C ILE A 118 -15.60 -10.14 9.83
N ASN A 119 -16.66 -10.12 10.65
CA ASN A 119 -16.94 -8.98 11.50
C ASN A 119 -16.28 -9.14 12.88
N GLY A 120 -15.79 -8.04 13.43
CA GLY A 120 -15.20 -7.99 14.77
C GLY A 120 -14.72 -6.58 15.14
N SER A 121 -14.42 -6.37 16.42
CA SER A 121 -13.91 -5.09 16.93
C SER A 121 -12.41 -4.90 16.62
N TYR A 122 -11.90 -3.68 16.86
CA TYR A 122 -10.49 -3.36 16.62
C TYR A 122 -9.63 -3.42 17.89
N ASP A 123 -10.26 -3.74 19.02
CA ASP A 123 -9.72 -3.63 20.38
C ASP A 123 -10.00 -4.88 21.25
N ASN A 124 -10.78 -5.86 20.76
CA ASN A 124 -11.07 -7.08 21.49
C ASN A 124 -10.17 -8.24 21.04
N LYS A 125 -9.42 -8.80 21.98
CA LYS A 125 -8.60 -10.01 21.80
C LYS A 125 -9.38 -11.19 21.18
N GLU A 126 -10.59 -11.46 21.66
CA GLU A 126 -11.38 -12.64 21.24
C GLU A 126 -11.71 -12.60 19.75
N ASP A 127 -11.95 -11.40 19.22
CA ASP A 127 -12.24 -11.20 17.80
C ASP A 127 -11.00 -11.47 16.92
N PHE A 128 -9.80 -11.13 17.40
CA PHE A 128 -8.55 -11.45 16.71
C PHE A 128 -8.19 -12.94 16.78
N GLU A 129 -8.49 -13.62 17.89
CA GLU A 129 -8.35 -15.08 17.99
C GLU A 129 -9.32 -15.78 17.02
N LYS A 130 -10.56 -15.31 16.94
CA LYS A 130 -11.54 -15.77 15.94
C LYS A 130 -11.05 -15.53 14.52
N LEU A 131 -10.53 -14.34 14.21
CA LEU A 131 -9.96 -14.00 12.90
C LEU A 131 -8.83 -14.96 12.52
N ASN A 132 -7.91 -15.24 13.45
CA ASN A 132 -6.80 -16.16 13.24
C ASN A 132 -7.28 -17.59 12.96
N ASN A 133 -8.24 -18.07 13.74
CA ASN A 133 -8.81 -19.41 13.59
C ASN A 133 -9.52 -19.58 12.25
N GLU A 134 -10.35 -18.61 11.86
CA GLU A 134 -11.02 -18.62 10.55
C GLU A 134 -10.02 -18.52 9.40
N ALA A 135 -8.99 -17.66 9.50
CA ALA A 135 -7.94 -17.57 8.50
C ALA A 135 -7.22 -18.91 8.28
N ASN A 136 -6.88 -19.62 9.37
CA ASN A 136 -6.23 -20.94 9.29
C ASN A 136 -7.13 -22.01 8.66
N LYS A 137 -8.43 -21.98 8.96
CA LYS A 137 -9.41 -22.88 8.32
C LYS A 137 -9.50 -22.62 6.81
N LEU A 138 -9.55 -21.34 6.42
CA LEU A 138 -9.70 -20.93 5.01
C LEU A 138 -8.45 -21.22 4.17
N SER A 139 -7.25 -21.06 4.73
CA SER A 139 -5.99 -21.41 4.07
C SER A 139 -5.65 -22.90 4.13
N LYS A 140 -6.29 -23.65 5.05
CA LYS A 140 -5.93 -25.03 5.41
C LYS A 140 -4.47 -25.18 5.87
N GLN A 141 -3.82 -24.06 6.24
CA GLN A 141 -2.40 -23.99 6.59
C GLN A 141 -2.17 -22.89 7.63
N GLU A 142 -1.61 -23.27 8.79
CA GLU A 142 -1.24 -22.31 9.84
C GLU A 142 0.01 -21.48 9.51
N SER A 143 0.79 -21.93 8.53
CA SER A 143 1.99 -21.26 8.02
C SER A 143 1.75 -20.43 6.76
N ALA A 144 0.49 -20.16 6.42
CA ALA A 144 0.16 -19.29 5.28
C ALA A 144 0.79 -17.91 5.47
N HIS A 145 1.37 -17.35 4.42
CA HIS A 145 1.91 -15.99 4.41
C HIS A 145 0.77 -14.98 4.58
N ARG A 146 0.97 -13.96 5.43
CA ARG A 146 -0.11 -13.03 5.79
C ARG A 146 0.28 -11.59 5.50
N LEU A 147 -0.56 -10.90 4.75
CA LEU A 147 -0.41 -9.49 4.45
C LEU A 147 -1.62 -8.74 5.01
N PHE A 148 -1.37 -7.78 5.89
CA PHE A 148 -2.39 -6.99 6.58
C PHE A 148 -2.42 -5.57 6.03
N TYR A 149 -3.49 -5.20 5.34
CA TYR A 149 -3.71 -3.82 4.88
C TYR A 149 -4.58 -3.07 5.89
N LEU A 150 -4.00 -2.04 6.53
CA LEU A 150 -4.70 -1.21 7.51
C LEU A 150 -5.40 -0.02 6.84
N ALA A 151 -6.57 -0.24 6.25
CA ALA A 151 -7.44 0.84 5.73
C ALA A 151 -8.30 1.44 6.85
N LEU A 152 -7.65 1.81 7.96
CA LEU A 152 -8.26 2.25 9.21
C LEU A 152 -7.86 3.70 9.54
N PRO A 153 -8.64 4.40 10.38
CA PRO A 153 -8.21 5.68 10.94
C PRO A 153 -7.04 5.49 11.93
N PRO A 154 -6.15 6.49 12.09
CA PRO A 154 -4.98 6.39 12.98
C PRO A 154 -5.30 6.06 14.44
N SER A 155 -6.50 6.44 14.91
CA SER A 155 -6.92 6.27 16.31
C SER A 155 -6.99 4.81 16.77
N VAL A 156 -7.06 3.85 15.84
CA VAL A 156 -7.10 2.41 16.16
C VAL A 156 -5.81 1.68 15.81
N TYR A 157 -4.79 2.36 15.28
CA TYR A 157 -3.56 1.72 14.81
C TYR A 157 -2.81 1.02 15.94
N GLU A 158 -2.64 1.67 17.08
CA GLU A 158 -1.86 1.11 18.20
C GLU A 158 -2.47 -0.23 18.67
N SER A 159 -3.77 -0.24 18.94
CA SER A 159 -4.48 -1.44 19.39
C SER A 159 -4.51 -2.56 18.34
N VAL A 160 -4.82 -2.23 17.08
CA VAL A 160 -4.88 -3.23 16.00
C VAL A 160 -3.51 -3.87 15.75
N THR A 161 -2.45 -3.07 15.69
CA THR A 161 -1.10 -3.54 15.39
C THR A 161 -0.57 -4.46 16.49
N GLU A 162 -0.83 -4.12 17.75
CA GLU A 162 -0.53 -4.98 18.91
C GLU A 162 -1.28 -6.32 18.83
N LEU A 163 -2.60 -6.29 18.63
CA LEU A 163 -3.42 -7.50 18.56
C LEU A 163 -3.07 -8.39 17.36
N ILE A 164 -2.74 -7.81 16.20
CA ILE A 164 -2.23 -8.55 15.03
C ILE A 164 -0.95 -9.29 15.39
N SER A 165 0.01 -8.61 16.02
CA SER A 165 1.30 -9.21 16.37
C SER A 165 1.15 -10.35 17.38
N LEU A 166 0.28 -10.18 18.38
CA LEU A 166 0.06 -11.16 19.44
C LEU A 166 -0.77 -12.38 19.00
N HIS A 167 -1.78 -12.19 18.15
CA HIS A 167 -2.78 -13.24 17.88
C HIS A 167 -2.85 -13.71 16.43
N CYS A 168 -2.32 -12.94 15.48
CA CYS A 168 -2.47 -13.21 14.05
C CYS A 168 -1.15 -13.45 13.32
N ARG A 169 -0.05 -13.68 14.05
CA ARG A 169 1.24 -14.06 13.45
C ARG A 169 1.19 -15.51 12.95
N PRO A 170 1.58 -15.80 11.69
CA PRO A 170 1.60 -17.17 11.18
C PRO A 170 2.73 -17.99 11.81
N LYS A 171 2.59 -19.31 11.80
CA LYS A 171 3.68 -20.21 12.20
C LYS A 171 4.76 -20.26 11.12
N SER A 172 6.01 -20.49 11.52
CA SER A 172 7.12 -20.71 10.58
C SER A 172 6.79 -21.86 9.61
N PRO A 173 7.10 -21.75 8.30
CA PRO A 173 7.89 -20.70 7.62
C PRO A 173 7.07 -19.50 7.10
N GLY A 174 5.82 -19.31 7.57
CA GLY A 174 5.00 -18.17 7.19
C GLY A 174 5.60 -16.83 7.62
N TRP A 175 5.39 -15.80 6.81
CA TRP A 175 5.81 -14.42 7.10
C TRP A 175 4.59 -13.53 7.28
N LEU A 176 4.77 -12.41 7.98
CA LEU A 176 3.75 -11.39 8.18
C LEU A 176 4.24 -10.07 7.59
N ARG A 177 3.38 -9.36 6.84
CA ARG A 177 3.63 -7.98 6.39
C ARG A 177 2.47 -7.09 6.73
N LEU A 178 2.77 -5.86 7.11
CA LEU A 178 1.83 -4.85 7.52
C LEU A 178 1.92 -3.65 6.56
N ILE A 179 0.83 -3.35 5.87
CA ILE A 179 0.68 -2.15 5.05
C ILE A 179 -0.05 -1.09 5.86
N VAL A 180 0.59 0.06 6.05
CA VAL A 180 0.09 1.17 6.88
C VAL A 180 -0.08 2.41 6.02
N GLU A 181 -1.22 3.08 6.16
CA GLU A 181 -1.57 4.30 5.44
C GLU A 181 -1.23 5.57 6.23
N LYS A 182 -1.11 6.68 5.51
CA LYS A 182 -0.99 8.01 6.12
C LYS A 182 -2.29 8.39 6.85
N PRO A 183 -2.25 9.23 7.90
CA PRO A 183 -1.11 9.98 8.42
C PRO A 183 -0.23 9.21 9.41
N PHE A 184 1.09 9.39 9.31
CA PHE A 184 2.09 8.82 10.21
C PHE A 184 2.45 9.80 11.34
N GLY A 185 1.44 10.27 12.08
CA GLY A 185 1.57 11.38 13.02
C GLY A 185 1.31 12.76 12.37
N LYS A 186 1.35 13.81 13.19
CA LYS A 186 1.15 15.22 12.79
C LYS A 186 2.44 16.05 12.83
N ASP A 187 3.48 15.52 13.47
CA ASP A 187 4.78 16.14 13.71
C ASP A 187 5.81 15.06 14.06
N LEU A 188 7.05 15.48 14.35
CA LEU A 188 8.15 14.59 14.71
C LEU A 188 7.84 13.76 15.97
N GLU A 189 7.27 14.38 17.00
CA GLU A 189 7.00 13.72 18.28
C GLU A 189 5.95 12.61 18.12
N SER A 190 4.81 12.93 17.53
CA SER A 190 3.73 11.97 17.28
C SER A 190 4.13 10.88 16.27
N SER A 191 4.94 11.21 15.25
CA SER A 191 5.51 10.23 14.32
C SER A 191 6.48 9.28 15.02
N ASN A 192 7.33 9.79 15.92
CA ASN A 192 8.26 8.98 16.70
C ASN A 192 7.51 8.06 17.67
N LYS A 193 6.42 8.53 18.29
CA LYS A 193 5.56 7.70 19.13
C LYS A 193 4.99 6.51 18.35
N LEU A 194 4.40 6.77 17.18
CA LEU A 194 3.85 5.71 16.32
C LEU A 194 4.94 4.74 15.85
N SER A 195 6.10 5.26 15.44
CA SER A 195 7.21 4.45 14.96
C SER A 195 7.78 3.55 16.07
N THR A 196 7.93 4.09 17.28
CA THR A 196 8.37 3.35 18.47
C THR A 196 7.37 2.28 18.87
N HIS A 197 6.07 2.54 18.72
CA HIS A 197 5.04 1.54 18.95
C HIS A 197 5.17 0.38 17.96
N LEU A 198 5.20 0.67 16.66
CA LEU A 198 5.30 -0.35 15.62
C LEU A 198 6.58 -1.19 15.73
N SER A 199 7.71 -0.58 16.05
CA SER A 199 9.00 -1.28 16.19
C SER A 199 9.07 -2.25 17.37
N LYS A 200 8.15 -2.16 18.34
CA LYS A 200 8.04 -3.16 19.42
C LYS A 200 7.48 -4.49 18.93
N PHE A 201 6.65 -4.45 17.89
CA PHE A 201 5.83 -5.58 17.45
C PHE A 201 6.22 -6.14 16.09
N PHE A 202 6.87 -5.34 15.25
CA PHE A 202 7.22 -5.68 13.87
C PHE A 202 8.65 -5.24 13.56
N THR A 203 9.34 -6.01 12.73
CA THR A 203 10.62 -5.57 12.16
C THR A 203 10.38 -4.58 11.02
N GLU A 204 11.39 -3.78 10.67
CA GLU A 204 11.24 -2.79 9.59
C GLU A 204 11.00 -3.44 8.21
N GLU A 205 11.43 -4.70 8.01
CA GLU A 205 11.15 -5.47 6.78
C GLU A 205 9.68 -5.92 6.68
N GLU A 206 8.96 -5.97 7.81
CA GLU A 206 7.56 -6.33 7.88
C GLU A 206 6.64 -5.13 7.65
N ILE A 207 7.14 -3.90 7.78
CA ILE A 207 6.34 -2.66 7.71
C ILE A 207 6.45 -2.00 6.34
N TYR A 208 5.32 -1.82 5.68
CA TYR A 208 5.17 -1.15 4.40
C TYR A 208 4.33 0.11 4.58
N ARG A 209 5.00 1.26 4.72
CA ARG A 209 4.35 2.58 4.84
C ARG A 209 4.01 3.12 3.45
N ILE A 210 2.74 3.38 3.20
CA ILE A 210 2.27 3.83 1.89
C ILE A 210 2.46 5.33 1.71
N ASP A 211 3.19 5.67 0.65
CA ASP A 211 3.04 6.91 -0.08
C ASP A 211 2.69 6.57 -1.53
N HIS A 212 1.43 6.76 -1.91
CA HIS A 212 0.93 6.35 -3.23
C HIS A 212 1.56 7.13 -4.40
N TYR A 213 2.25 8.26 -4.15
CA TYR A 213 2.98 8.95 -5.21
C TYR A 213 4.19 8.14 -5.69
N LEU A 214 4.79 7.32 -4.83
CA LEU A 214 5.87 6.41 -5.20
C LEU A 214 5.40 5.27 -6.12
N GLY A 215 4.10 5.00 -6.15
CA GLY A 215 3.50 4.10 -7.13
C GLY A 215 3.46 4.70 -8.53
N LYS A 216 3.41 6.03 -8.69
CA LYS A 216 3.17 6.63 -10.01
C LYS A 216 4.30 6.31 -10.98
N GLU A 217 3.93 5.80 -12.15
CA GLU A 217 4.86 5.44 -13.24
C GLU A 217 5.94 6.50 -13.50
N MET A 218 5.53 7.76 -13.66
CA MET A 218 6.46 8.86 -13.93
C MET A 218 7.40 9.16 -12.76
N VAL A 219 6.98 8.90 -11.51
CA VAL A 219 7.85 9.05 -10.32
C VAL A 219 8.88 7.92 -10.29
N GLN A 220 8.48 6.68 -10.58
CA GLN A 220 9.39 5.53 -10.68
C GLN A 220 10.43 5.74 -11.80
N ASN A 221 10.01 6.33 -12.92
CA ASN A 221 10.87 6.56 -14.07
C ASN A 221 12.00 7.58 -13.82
N ILE A 222 11.92 8.42 -12.77
CA ILE A 222 12.97 9.40 -12.45
C ILE A 222 14.32 8.71 -12.21
N ILE A 223 14.33 7.56 -11.50
CA ILE A 223 15.56 6.83 -11.21
C ILE A 223 16.22 6.34 -12.51
N VAL A 224 15.41 5.79 -13.43
CA VAL A 224 15.86 5.30 -14.74
C VAL A 224 16.40 6.46 -15.58
N LEU A 225 15.65 7.56 -15.66
CA LEU A 225 16.06 8.75 -16.40
C LEU A 225 17.42 9.28 -15.90
N ARG A 226 17.62 9.39 -14.59
CA ARG A 226 18.85 9.95 -14.01
C ARG A 226 20.06 9.03 -14.16
N PHE A 227 19.91 7.74 -13.90
CA PHE A 227 21.06 6.85 -13.73
C PHE A 227 21.33 5.87 -14.87
N ALA A 228 20.37 5.67 -15.78
CA ALA A 228 20.57 4.86 -16.99
C ALA A 228 21.05 5.69 -18.19
N ASN A 229 21.00 7.02 -18.12
CA ASN A 229 21.34 7.91 -19.23
C ASN A 229 22.61 8.72 -18.91
N GLN A 230 23.69 8.50 -19.68
CA GLN A 230 24.99 9.17 -19.47
C GLN A 230 24.92 10.70 -19.60
N ILE A 231 24.09 11.21 -20.50
CA ILE A 231 23.92 12.65 -20.72
C ILE A 231 23.30 13.27 -19.47
N LEU A 232 22.15 12.74 -19.03
CA LEU A 232 21.45 13.25 -17.86
C LEU A 232 22.28 13.10 -16.59
N SER A 233 22.96 11.96 -16.40
CA SER A 233 23.79 11.75 -15.20
C SER A 233 24.92 12.77 -15.05
N ARG A 234 25.44 13.33 -16.16
CA ARG A 234 26.53 14.32 -16.14
C ARG A 234 26.07 15.75 -15.86
N VAL A 235 24.86 16.10 -16.31
CA VAL A 235 24.30 17.45 -16.13
C VAL A 235 23.41 17.56 -14.88
N TRP A 236 23.23 16.48 -14.12
CA TRP A 236 22.36 16.47 -12.94
C TRP A 236 23.04 17.00 -11.68
N ASN A 237 23.55 18.24 -11.73
CA ASN A 237 24.24 18.89 -10.61
C ASN A 237 24.14 20.42 -10.70
N ARG A 238 24.63 21.09 -9.65
CA ARG A 238 24.60 22.56 -9.50
C ARG A 238 25.35 23.34 -10.58
N ASP A 239 26.27 22.73 -11.31
CA ASP A 239 27.04 23.41 -12.36
C ASP A 239 26.22 23.54 -13.65
N SER A 240 25.15 22.75 -13.80
CA SER A 240 24.26 22.75 -14.97
C SER A 240 22.80 23.09 -14.65
N ILE A 241 22.32 22.81 -13.43
CA ILE A 241 20.93 23.04 -13.01
C ILE A 241 20.84 24.33 -12.19
N ALA A 242 20.12 25.32 -12.73
CA ALA A 242 19.85 26.58 -12.05
C ALA A 242 18.78 26.44 -10.94
N ALA A 243 17.72 25.67 -11.19
CA ALA A 243 16.62 25.44 -10.24
C ALA A 243 15.86 24.15 -10.54
N VAL A 244 15.28 23.56 -9.49
CA VAL A 244 14.35 22.43 -9.57
C VAL A 244 13.01 22.87 -9.00
N ILE A 245 11.92 22.62 -9.72
CA ILE A 245 10.57 23.04 -9.32
C ILE A 245 9.67 21.79 -9.28
N ILE A 246 9.10 21.50 -8.11
CA ILE A 246 8.16 20.40 -7.91
C ILE A 246 6.79 21.02 -7.63
N ILE A 247 5.82 20.75 -8.50
CA ILE A 247 4.51 21.40 -8.48
C ILE A 247 3.43 20.35 -8.23
N PHE A 248 2.57 20.62 -7.24
CA PHE A 248 1.30 19.95 -7.05
C PHE A 248 0.16 20.96 -7.23
N LYS A 249 -0.81 20.62 -8.06
CA LYS A 249 -2.01 21.44 -8.31
C LYS A 249 -3.22 20.53 -8.39
N GLU A 250 -4.32 20.97 -7.81
CA GLU A 250 -5.63 20.36 -7.92
C GLU A 250 -6.63 21.42 -8.38
N ASP A 251 -7.57 21.03 -9.24
CA ASP A 251 -8.68 21.85 -9.71
C ASP A 251 -9.94 21.69 -8.84
N ILE A 252 -9.81 20.99 -7.71
CA ILE A 252 -10.88 20.72 -6.75
C ILE A 252 -10.56 21.37 -5.40
N GLY A 253 -11.61 21.82 -4.69
CA GLY A 253 -11.51 22.25 -3.29
C GLY A 253 -11.52 21.07 -2.32
N THR A 254 -11.84 21.32 -1.05
CA THR A 254 -11.85 20.27 0.00
C THR A 254 -12.98 19.25 -0.12
N GLN A 255 -13.94 19.43 -1.04
CA GLN A 255 -15.00 18.46 -1.38
C GLN A 255 -15.66 17.76 -0.17
N GLY A 256 -16.04 18.53 0.86
CA GLY A 256 -16.69 18.00 2.07
C GLY A 256 -15.74 17.37 3.10
N ARG A 257 -14.43 17.39 2.86
CA ARG A 257 -13.36 16.99 3.80
C ARG A 257 -12.73 18.19 4.52
N GLY A 258 -13.41 19.34 4.53
CA GLY A 258 -12.90 20.58 5.13
C GLY A 258 -12.42 20.41 6.57
N GLY A 259 -13.18 19.69 7.40
CA GLY A 259 -12.79 19.45 8.81
C GLY A 259 -11.49 18.66 8.98
N TYR A 260 -11.26 17.64 8.13
CA TYR A 260 -9.98 16.93 8.13
C TYR A 260 -8.84 17.83 7.60
N PHE A 261 -9.10 18.56 6.53
CA PHE A 261 -8.08 19.43 5.93
C PHE A 261 -7.67 20.57 6.86
N ASP A 262 -8.58 21.12 7.66
CA ASP A 262 -8.32 22.20 8.61
C ASP A 262 -7.33 21.79 9.71
N GLU A 263 -7.41 20.54 10.20
CA GLU A 263 -6.48 20.04 11.21
C GLU A 263 -5.06 19.77 10.69
N PHE A 264 -4.91 19.42 9.41
CA PHE A 264 -3.64 18.96 8.84
C PHE A 264 -2.96 20.03 7.97
N GLY A 265 -3.73 20.72 7.14
CA GLY A 265 -3.28 21.69 6.15
C GLY A 265 -2.52 21.05 4.99
N ILE A 266 -2.24 21.86 3.96
CA ILE A 266 -1.58 21.40 2.73
C ILE A 266 -0.15 20.86 2.97
N ILE A 267 0.54 21.39 3.99
CA ILE A 267 1.90 20.97 4.31
C ILE A 267 1.91 19.49 4.72
N ARG A 268 1.04 19.08 5.65
CA ARG A 268 1.01 17.68 6.11
C ARG A 268 0.31 16.76 5.12
N ASP A 269 -0.69 17.28 4.41
CA ASP A 269 -1.46 16.46 3.48
C ASP A 269 -0.65 16.05 2.25
N VAL A 270 0.16 16.96 1.69
CA VAL A 270 0.83 16.77 0.40
C VAL A 270 2.34 17.06 0.43
N ILE A 271 2.78 18.14 1.08
CA ILE A 271 4.19 18.57 0.97
C ILE A 271 5.10 17.59 1.70
N GLN A 272 4.81 17.34 2.99
CA GLN A 272 5.63 16.53 3.90
C GLN A 272 5.80 15.08 3.41
N ASN A 273 4.85 14.54 2.66
CA ASN A 273 4.88 13.20 2.10
C ASN A 273 5.27 13.22 0.61
N HIS A 274 4.31 13.47 -0.28
CA HIS A 274 4.43 13.28 -1.73
C HIS A 274 5.55 14.11 -2.34
N LEU A 275 5.63 15.41 -2.01
CA LEU A 275 6.65 16.29 -2.59
C LEU A 275 8.03 16.04 -2.01
N MET A 276 8.13 15.77 -0.71
CA MET A 276 9.41 15.39 -0.09
C MET A 276 9.92 14.04 -0.61
N GLN A 277 9.03 13.08 -0.91
CA GLN A 277 9.41 11.83 -1.55
C GLN A 277 9.95 12.06 -2.96
N ILE A 278 9.29 12.87 -3.79
CA ILE A 278 9.79 13.22 -5.13
C ILE A 278 11.12 13.97 -5.03
N LEU A 279 11.24 14.93 -4.11
CA LEU A 279 12.49 15.65 -3.86
C LEU A 279 13.63 14.68 -3.57
N SER A 280 13.41 13.71 -2.68
CA SER A 280 14.44 12.73 -2.34
C SER A 280 14.90 11.90 -3.55
N ILE A 281 13.99 11.53 -4.46
CA ILE A 281 14.32 10.77 -5.67
C ILE A 281 15.02 11.65 -6.72
N VAL A 282 14.64 12.93 -6.80
CA VAL A 282 15.24 13.90 -7.72
C VAL A 282 16.66 14.27 -7.29
N ALA A 283 16.92 14.35 -5.98
CA ALA A 283 18.18 14.82 -5.43
C ALA A 283 19.13 13.71 -4.93
N MET A 284 18.67 12.46 -4.73
CA MET A 284 19.53 11.35 -4.26
C MET A 284 20.76 11.15 -5.13
N GLU A 285 21.87 10.71 -4.54
CA GLU A 285 23.02 10.23 -5.31
C GLU A 285 22.69 8.92 -6.04
N LYS A 286 23.58 8.50 -6.93
CA LYS A 286 23.46 7.19 -7.56
C LYS A 286 23.61 6.10 -6.49
N PRO A 287 22.60 5.23 -6.29
CA PRO A 287 22.68 4.19 -5.28
C PRO A 287 23.66 3.09 -5.69
N ASN A 288 24.18 2.36 -4.70
CA ASN A 288 25.11 1.24 -4.92
C ASN A 288 24.49 0.12 -5.77
N SER A 289 23.19 -0.11 -5.63
CA SER A 289 22.43 -1.03 -6.47
C SER A 289 20.96 -0.61 -6.57
N THR A 290 20.15 -1.39 -7.29
CA THR A 290 18.69 -1.20 -7.38
C THR A 290 17.91 -1.87 -6.25
N LYS A 291 18.59 -2.41 -5.23
CA LYS A 291 17.93 -2.97 -4.05
C LYS A 291 17.22 -1.86 -3.26
N GLY A 292 16.10 -2.22 -2.63
CA GLY A 292 15.27 -1.27 -1.90
C GLY A 292 16.02 -0.49 -0.81
N GLU A 293 16.89 -1.16 -0.04
CA GLU A 293 17.67 -0.50 1.03
C GLU A 293 18.71 0.47 0.48
N ASP A 294 19.50 0.09 -0.54
CA ASP A 294 20.50 0.99 -1.14
C ASP A 294 19.86 2.26 -1.72
N ILE A 295 18.65 2.16 -2.27
CA ILE A 295 17.87 3.32 -2.73
C ILE A 295 17.37 4.15 -1.54
N ARG A 296 16.89 3.51 -0.47
CA ARG A 296 16.42 4.21 0.75
C ARG A 296 17.54 4.98 1.41
N ASP A 297 18.74 4.42 1.49
CA ASP A 297 19.90 5.07 2.11
C ASP A 297 20.23 6.40 1.44
N GLU A 298 20.28 6.44 0.10
CA GLU A 298 20.55 7.69 -0.63
C GLU A 298 19.40 8.70 -0.53
N LYS A 299 18.15 8.24 -0.46
CA LYS A 299 17.00 9.12 -0.19
C LYS A 299 17.10 9.76 1.21
N VAL A 300 17.42 8.97 2.23
CA VAL A 300 17.54 9.45 3.62
C VAL A 300 18.71 10.42 3.75
N LYS A 301 19.85 10.12 3.10
CA LYS A 301 21.02 10.99 3.08
C LYS A 301 20.68 12.40 2.59
N VAL A 302 19.93 12.52 1.50
CA VAL A 302 19.44 13.81 1.01
C VAL A 302 18.56 14.51 2.02
N LEU A 303 17.56 13.82 2.57
CA LEU A 303 16.62 14.41 3.51
C LEU A 303 17.31 14.97 4.76
N ARG A 304 18.41 14.32 5.23
CA ARG A 304 19.23 14.81 6.33
C ARG A 304 20.06 16.04 6.00
N SER A 305 20.26 16.34 4.72
CA SER A 305 20.97 17.53 4.23
C SER A 305 20.04 18.71 3.91
N VAL A 306 18.72 18.52 4.01
CA VAL A 306 17.74 19.60 3.83
C VAL A 306 17.72 20.46 5.11
N LEU A 307 17.87 21.77 4.95
CA LEU A 307 17.71 22.72 6.05
C LEU A 307 16.22 22.82 6.42
N PRO A 308 15.86 22.79 7.73
CA PRO A 308 14.48 22.89 8.19
C PRO A 308 13.72 24.13 7.72
#